data_AF-A0A9W8UST1-F1
#
_entry.id   AF-A0A9W8UST1-F1
#
_cell.length_a   1.000
_cell.length_b   1.000
_cell.length_c   1.000
_cell.angle_alpha   90.00
_cell.angle_beta   90.00
_cell.angle_gamma   90.00
#
_symmetry.space_group_name_H-M   'P 1'
#
loop_
_entity.id
_entity.type
_entity.pdbx_description
1 polymer ?
#
loop_
_entity_poly.entity_id
_entity_poly.type
_entity_poly.pdbx_seq_one_letter_code
_entity_poly.pdbx_strand_id
1 'polypeptide(L)'
;MPSCVGLFSGSGGTDLVGGSKSIPILSGNFLSPIHDGELASPQLGMDVQVWDPQGRNVDMAGEKGDLVITSPFFSMPICFWGDRDGEKYRKAYFEKFPGVWCHGDFVQRNPTTGGYAILGRSDGVLNPGGIRFGTAEIYGVVDHFPQVEDCIAVGQRRPGESDEQVLLFLKTSTSDFNQIRDQVQEAIREQLSPRHVPAHILHVNDIPCTSNGKTIEMVVKAIVCKSKVANIDSVANPECLAEYKKFADLPSSSGEAKL
;
A
#
# COMPACT_ATOMS: atom_id res chain seq x y z
N MET A 1 9.61 -21.05 -14.61
CA MET A 1 8.19 -21.43 -14.46
C MET A 1 7.91 -22.69 -15.28
N PRO A 2 7.13 -23.67 -14.80
CA PRO A 2 6.71 -24.81 -15.62
C PRO A 2 5.88 -24.34 -16.82
N SER A 3 6.10 -24.90 -18.01
CA SER A 3 5.46 -24.45 -19.27
C SER A 3 3.96 -24.79 -19.39
N CYS A 4 3.40 -25.51 -18.42
CA CYS A 4 2.04 -26.05 -18.45
C CYS A 4 1.27 -25.89 -17.13
N VAL A 5 1.74 -25.00 -16.24
CA VAL A 5 1.06 -24.70 -14.97
C VAL A 5 0.62 -23.24 -14.97
N GLY A 6 -0.69 -23.02 -14.85
CA GLY A 6 -1.26 -21.67 -14.65
C GLY A 6 -1.09 -21.24 -13.20
N LEU A 7 -0.38 -20.13 -12.98
CA LEU A 7 -0.25 -19.51 -11.66
C LEU A 7 -1.25 -18.36 -11.57
N PHE A 8 -2.23 -18.51 -10.68
CA PHE A 8 -3.22 -17.47 -10.44
C PHE A 8 -2.95 -16.80 -9.10
N SER A 9 -2.59 -15.52 -9.16
CA SER A 9 -2.67 -14.61 -8.03
C SER A 9 -4.06 -14.00 -7.97
N GLY A 10 -4.54 -13.72 -6.77
CA GLY A 10 -5.85 -13.10 -6.54
C GLY A 10 -5.77 -12.07 -5.42
N SER A 11 -6.46 -10.95 -5.60
CA SER A 11 -6.68 -9.96 -4.54
C SER A 11 -8.14 -10.02 -4.09
N GLY A 12 -8.33 -10.16 -2.78
CA GLY A 12 -9.62 -10.16 -2.12
C GLY A 12 -9.47 -9.74 -0.66
N GLY A 13 -10.59 -9.64 0.04
CA GLY A 13 -10.63 -9.21 1.43
C GLY A 13 -11.57 -10.04 2.28
N THR A 14 -11.39 -9.95 3.59
CA THR A 14 -12.31 -10.54 4.58
C THR A 14 -13.74 -10.07 4.42
N ASP A 15 -13.89 -8.86 3.89
CA ASP A 15 -15.14 -8.17 3.60
C ASP A 15 -16.00 -8.91 2.56
N LEU A 16 -15.41 -9.86 1.82
CA LEU A 16 -16.06 -10.64 0.75
C LEU A 16 -16.20 -12.13 1.09
N VAL A 17 -16.22 -12.49 2.39
CA VAL A 17 -16.18 -13.88 2.92
C VAL A 17 -14.75 -14.46 2.93
N GLY A 18 -13.90 -13.86 3.77
CA GLY A 18 -12.45 -14.09 3.87
C GLY A 18 -11.98 -15.51 4.22
N GLY A 19 -11.08 -16.02 3.38
CA GLY A 19 -10.25 -17.22 3.58
C GLY A 19 -9.59 -17.70 2.29
N SER A 20 -8.94 -18.86 2.29
CA SER A 20 -8.42 -19.56 1.09
C SER A 20 -9.49 -19.95 0.05
N LYS A 21 -10.74 -19.54 0.27
CA LYS A 21 -11.93 -19.66 -0.59
C LYS A 21 -12.62 -18.31 -0.82
N SER A 22 -11.89 -17.20 -0.71
CA SER A 22 -12.43 -15.86 -0.99
C SER A 22 -12.81 -15.76 -2.46
N ILE A 23 -13.87 -15.00 -2.76
CA ILE A 23 -14.13 -14.53 -4.12
C ILE A 23 -13.16 -13.37 -4.37
N PRO A 24 -12.13 -13.54 -5.22
CA PRO A 24 -11.22 -12.44 -5.49
C PRO A 24 -11.96 -11.33 -6.25
N ILE A 25 -11.62 -10.08 -6.01
CA ILE A 25 -12.09 -8.96 -6.84
C ILE A 25 -11.37 -9.00 -8.18
N LEU A 26 -10.05 -9.17 -8.12
CA LEU A 26 -9.13 -9.29 -9.23
C LEU A 26 -8.41 -10.64 -9.14
N SER A 27 -8.33 -11.39 -10.23
CA SER A 27 -7.60 -12.66 -10.26
C SER A 27 -7.16 -13.02 -11.69
N GLY A 28 -6.26 -13.99 -11.80
CA GLY A 28 -6.00 -14.69 -13.05
C GLY A 28 -7.23 -15.45 -13.57
N ASN A 29 -7.24 -15.72 -14.88
CA ASN A 29 -8.23 -16.55 -15.56
C ASN A 29 -7.55 -17.32 -16.70
N PHE A 30 -8.20 -18.35 -17.26
CA PHE A 30 -7.63 -19.19 -18.33
C PHE A 30 -7.65 -18.57 -19.73
N LEU A 31 -8.35 -17.44 -19.90
CA LEU A 31 -8.56 -16.78 -21.19
C LEU A 31 -7.55 -15.64 -21.45
N SER A 32 -6.92 -15.13 -20.39
CA SER A 32 -6.00 -14.00 -20.44
C SER A 32 -4.56 -14.45 -20.20
N PRO A 33 -3.58 -13.81 -20.88
CA PRO A 33 -2.17 -14.01 -20.55
C PRO A 33 -1.89 -13.54 -19.12
N ILE A 34 -0.91 -14.19 -18.47
CA ILE A 34 -0.41 -13.79 -17.16
C ILE A 34 0.81 -12.92 -17.38
N HIS A 35 0.81 -11.75 -16.74
CA HIS A 35 1.93 -10.81 -16.74
C HIS A 35 2.48 -10.71 -15.32
N ASP A 36 3.80 -10.65 -15.20
CA ASP A 36 4.45 -10.53 -13.90
C ASP A 36 4.03 -9.23 -13.20
N GLY A 37 3.76 -9.30 -11.90
CA GLY A 37 3.27 -8.16 -11.12
C GLY A 37 1.81 -7.73 -11.39
N GLU A 38 1.06 -8.41 -12.27
CA GLU A 38 -0.31 -8.03 -12.64
C GLU A 38 -1.35 -9.11 -12.31
N LEU A 39 -2.53 -8.66 -11.86
CA LEU A 39 -3.75 -9.47 -11.80
C LEU A 39 -4.50 -9.33 -13.12
N ALA A 40 -4.77 -10.45 -13.80
CA ALA A 40 -5.21 -10.43 -15.19
C ALA A 40 -6.53 -9.68 -15.43
N SER A 41 -7.54 -9.88 -14.57
CA SER A 41 -8.85 -9.28 -14.77
C SER A 41 -9.72 -9.22 -13.52
N PRO A 42 -10.75 -8.35 -13.49
CA PRO A 42 -11.85 -8.45 -12.55
C PRO A 42 -12.58 -9.79 -12.68
N GLN A 43 -13.09 -10.31 -11.57
CA GLN A 43 -13.98 -11.46 -11.60
C GLN A 43 -15.36 -11.09 -12.18
N LEU A 44 -16.08 -12.09 -12.69
CA LEU A 44 -17.42 -11.89 -13.21
C LEU A 44 -18.35 -11.29 -12.15
N GLY A 45 -19.06 -10.24 -12.52
CA GLY A 45 -19.94 -9.49 -11.61
C GLY A 45 -19.23 -8.45 -10.74
N MET A 46 -17.91 -8.29 -10.85
CA MET A 46 -17.16 -7.21 -10.23
C MET A 46 -16.90 -6.10 -11.26
N ASP A 47 -17.71 -5.05 -11.22
CA ASP A 47 -17.57 -3.85 -12.05
C ASP A 47 -16.46 -2.94 -11.49
N VAL A 48 -15.21 -3.38 -11.67
CA VAL A 48 -14.01 -2.73 -11.13
C VAL A 48 -13.58 -1.56 -12.02
N GLN A 49 -13.26 -0.43 -11.38
CA GLN A 49 -12.68 0.74 -12.02
C GLN A 49 -11.55 1.30 -11.17
N VAL A 50 -10.72 2.15 -11.78
CA VAL A 50 -9.65 2.91 -11.11
C VAL A 50 -10.02 4.38 -11.10
N TRP A 51 -10.18 4.97 -9.91
CA TRP A 51 -10.61 6.36 -9.75
C TRP A 51 -9.51 7.24 -9.14
N ASP A 52 -9.39 8.47 -9.63
CA ASP A 52 -8.48 9.47 -9.06
C ASP A 52 -9.09 10.14 -7.79
N PRO A 53 -8.34 11.01 -7.09
CA PRO A 53 -8.86 11.70 -5.90
C PRO A 53 -10.08 12.59 -6.16
N GLN A 54 -10.32 12.99 -7.42
CA GLN A 54 -11.47 13.80 -7.83
C GLN A 54 -12.68 12.92 -8.19
N GLY A 55 -12.57 11.59 -8.09
CA GLY A 55 -13.63 10.65 -8.43
C GLY A 55 -13.80 10.46 -9.94
N ARG A 56 -12.77 10.78 -10.74
CA ARG A 56 -12.79 10.55 -12.18
C ARG A 56 -12.24 9.16 -12.46
N ASN A 57 -12.92 8.43 -13.35
CA ASN A 57 -12.43 7.15 -13.85
C ASN A 57 -11.19 7.39 -14.73
N VAL A 58 -10.06 6.81 -14.33
CA VAL A 58 -8.77 6.88 -15.02
C VAL A 58 -8.29 5.50 -15.50
N ASP A 59 -9.16 4.50 -15.47
CA ASP A 59 -8.86 3.10 -15.79
C ASP A 59 -8.20 2.92 -17.17
N MET A 60 -8.74 3.60 -18.19
CA MET A 60 -8.22 3.54 -19.56
C MET A 60 -7.01 4.45 -19.80
N ALA A 61 -6.74 5.40 -18.90
CA ALA A 61 -5.61 6.31 -19.02
C ALA A 61 -4.30 5.68 -18.53
N GLY A 62 -4.37 4.53 -17.85
CA GLY A 62 -3.21 3.89 -17.23
C GLY A 62 -2.67 4.67 -16.04
N GLU A 63 -3.46 5.57 -15.45
CA GLU A 63 -3.07 6.32 -14.26
C GLU A 63 -3.34 5.51 -12.98
N LYS A 64 -2.66 5.91 -11.91
CA LYS A 64 -2.77 5.25 -10.59
C LYS A 64 -3.95 5.84 -9.82
N GLY A 65 -4.76 4.99 -9.20
CA GLY A 65 -5.95 5.42 -8.49
C GLY A 65 -6.44 4.40 -7.46
N ASP A 66 -7.57 4.72 -6.86
CA ASP A 66 -8.26 3.84 -5.92
C ASP A 66 -9.07 2.79 -6.67
N LEU A 67 -8.97 1.53 -6.24
CA LEU A 67 -9.83 0.45 -6.72
C LEU A 67 -11.24 0.67 -6.18
N VAL A 68 -12.17 0.86 -7.11
CA VAL A 68 -13.59 1.00 -6.80
C VAL A 68 -14.41 -0.08 -7.49
N ILE A 69 -15.57 -0.40 -6.92
CA ILE A 69 -16.58 -1.26 -7.52
C ILE A 69 -17.86 -0.44 -7.69
N THR A 70 -18.26 -0.20 -8.93
CA THR A 70 -19.34 0.74 -9.28
C THR A 70 -20.73 0.12 -9.30
N SER A 71 -20.82 -1.20 -9.19
CA SER A 71 -22.07 -1.96 -9.16
C SER A 71 -22.14 -2.87 -7.92
N PRO A 72 -23.32 -3.05 -7.30
CA PRO A 72 -23.49 -4.03 -6.21
C PRO A 72 -23.12 -5.45 -6.67
N PHE A 73 -22.48 -6.22 -5.80
CA PHE A 73 -22.07 -7.60 -6.06
C PHE A 73 -22.63 -8.55 -5.00
N PHE A 74 -22.74 -9.83 -5.34
CA PHE A 74 -23.54 -10.80 -4.56
C PHE A 74 -23.03 -11.08 -3.15
N SER A 75 -21.72 -10.97 -2.91
CA SER A 75 -21.09 -11.19 -1.60
C SER A 75 -20.92 -9.91 -0.78
N MET A 76 -21.50 -8.79 -1.23
CA MET A 76 -21.41 -7.50 -0.54
C MET A 76 -22.05 -7.59 0.86
N PRO A 77 -21.34 -7.20 1.94
CA PRO A 77 -21.90 -7.19 3.27
C PRO A 77 -23.16 -6.31 3.33
N ILE A 78 -24.20 -6.78 4.01
CA ILE A 78 -25.44 -6.01 4.17
C ILE A 78 -25.24 -4.90 5.22
N CYS A 79 -24.50 -5.20 6.29
CA CYS A 79 -24.14 -4.26 7.35
C CYS A 79 -22.98 -4.82 8.19
N PHE A 80 -22.44 -3.99 9.08
CA PHE A 80 -21.57 -4.46 10.16
C PHE A 80 -22.39 -4.79 11.40
N TRP A 81 -22.05 -5.90 12.06
CA TRP A 81 -22.67 -6.27 13.33
C TRP A 81 -22.41 -5.20 14.40
N GLY A 82 -23.47 -4.76 15.08
CA GLY A 82 -23.39 -3.70 16.09
C GLY A 82 -23.31 -2.28 15.52
N ASP A 83 -23.44 -2.09 14.21
CA ASP A 83 -23.49 -0.79 13.53
C ASP A 83 -24.94 -0.41 13.20
N ARG A 84 -25.71 -0.03 14.23
CA ARG A 84 -27.18 0.18 14.12
C ARG A 84 -27.57 1.20 13.06
N ASP A 85 -26.80 2.29 12.95
CA ASP A 85 -27.06 3.38 12.02
C ASP A 85 -26.32 3.21 10.68
N GLY A 86 -25.57 2.11 10.50
CA GLY A 86 -24.76 1.83 9.32
C GLY A 86 -23.58 2.80 9.11
N GLU A 87 -23.19 3.54 10.14
CA GLU A 87 -22.17 4.59 10.04
C GLU A 87 -20.80 4.00 9.76
N LYS A 88 -20.41 2.94 10.49
CA LYS A 88 -19.10 2.30 10.32
C LYS A 88 -18.99 1.66 8.93
N TYR A 89 -20.06 1.03 8.46
CA TYR A 89 -20.11 0.42 7.14
C TYR A 89 -20.01 1.47 6.02
N ARG A 90 -20.78 2.56 6.11
CA ARG A 90 -20.67 3.69 5.17
C ARG A 90 -19.28 4.32 5.21
N LYS A 91 -18.72 4.51 6.40
CA LYS A 91 -17.39 5.08 6.60
C LYS A 91 -16.30 4.23 5.94
N ALA A 92 -16.41 2.91 6.06
CA ALA A 92 -15.42 1.99 5.54
C ALA A 92 -15.34 1.99 4.01
N TYR A 93 -16.47 2.03 3.30
CA TYR A 93 -16.49 1.80 1.84
C TYR A 93 -17.11 2.91 1.00
N PHE A 94 -17.95 3.79 1.56
CA PHE A 94 -18.78 4.74 0.79
C PHE A 94 -18.51 6.22 1.11
N GLU A 95 -17.69 6.53 2.12
CA GLU A 95 -17.39 7.91 2.52
C GLU A 95 -16.53 8.64 1.48
N LYS A 96 -15.55 7.94 0.89
CA LYS A 96 -14.61 8.54 -0.05
C LYS A 96 -15.27 8.90 -1.39
N PHE A 97 -16.09 8.00 -1.92
CA PHE A 97 -16.83 8.18 -3.16
C PHE A 97 -18.31 7.89 -2.90
N PRO A 98 -19.16 8.92 -2.80
CA PRO A 98 -20.57 8.74 -2.47
C PRO A 98 -21.27 7.76 -3.41
N GLY A 99 -21.84 6.70 -2.84
CA GLY A 99 -22.58 5.66 -3.58
C GLY A 99 -21.72 4.62 -4.30
N VAL A 100 -20.40 4.70 -4.20
CA VAL A 100 -19.46 3.78 -4.86
C VAL A 100 -18.61 3.06 -3.81
N TRP A 101 -18.47 1.74 -3.96
CA TRP A 101 -17.65 0.95 -3.05
C TRP A 101 -16.17 1.20 -3.30
N CYS A 102 -15.48 1.80 -2.35
CA CYS A 102 -14.02 1.95 -2.34
C CYS A 102 -13.39 0.79 -1.55
N HIS A 103 -12.63 -0.08 -2.21
CA HIS A 103 -12.04 -1.24 -1.54
C HIS A 103 -10.84 -0.88 -0.64
N GLY A 104 -10.20 0.26 -0.93
CA GLY A 104 -9.05 0.75 -0.18
C GLY A 104 -7.71 0.19 -0.66
N ASP A 105 -7.66 -0.36 -1.87
CA ASP A 105 -6.41 -0.69 -2.56
C ASP A 105 -6.08 0.41 -3.58
N PHE A 106 -4.80 0.77 -3.65
CA PHE A 106 -4.26 1.66 -4.66
C PHE A 106 -3.72 0.82 -5.81
N VAL A 107 -4.19 1.09 -7.03
CA VAL A 107 -3.98 0.22 -8.18
C VAL A 107 -3.69 1.02 -9.44
N GLN A 108 -3.14 0.32 -10.42
CA GLN A 108 -2.96 0.84 -11.77
C GLN A 108 -3.38 -0.24 -12.76
N ARG A 109 -4.22 0.12 -13.73
CA ARG A 109 -4.52 -0.77 -14.84
C ARG A 109 -3.53 -0.52 -15.97
N ASN A 110 -2.92 -1.58 -16.49
CA ASN A 110 -2.04 -1.48 -17.64
C ASN A 110 -2.89 -1.37 -18.92
N PRO A 111 -2.77 -0.28 -19.71
CA PRO A 111 -3.58 -0.07 -20.90
C PRO A 111 -3.26 -1.04 -22.04
N THR A 112 -2.10 -1.69 -22.01
CA THR A 112 -1.66 -2.64 -23.04
C THR A 112 -2.14 -4.05 -22.75
N THR A 113 -1.94 -4.52 -21.52
CA THR A 113 -2.26 -5.90 -21.13
C THR A 113 -3.69 -6.02 -20.60
N GLY A 114 -4.26 -4.92 -20.10
CA GLY A 114 -5.54 -4.87 -19.40
C GLY A 114 -5.49 -5.35 -17.95
N GLY A 115 -4.32 -5.81 -17.48
CA GLY A 115 -4.10 -6.30 -16.12
C GLY A 115 -3.98 -5.17 -15.09
N TYR A 116 -4.08 -5.53 -13.81
CA TYR A 116 -4.10 -4.61 -12.69
C TYR A 116 -2.91 -4.86 -11.77
N ALA A 117 -2.07 -3.86 -11.58
CA ALA A 117 -1.03 -3.86 -10.57
C ALA A 117 -1.59 -3.32 -9.25
N ILE A 118 -1.44 -4.08 -8.16
CA ILE A 118 -1.76 -3.62 -6.80
C ILE A 118 -0.52 -2.92 -6.25
N LEU A 119 -0.63 -1.62 -6.01
CA LEU A 119 0.49 -0.77 -5.57
C LEU A 119 0.55 -0.63 -4.04
N GLY A 120 -0.44 -1.18 -3.33
CA GLY A 120 -0.53 -1.17 -1.87
C GLY A 120 -1.90 -0.70 -1.40
N ARG A 121 -1.98 -0.30 -0.12
CA ARG A 121 -3.22 0.21 0.47
C ARG A 121 -3.39 1.70 0.18
N SER A 122 -4.63 2.12 -0.07
CA SER A 122 -4.98 3.52 -0.37
C SER A 122 -4.68 4.48 0.77
N ASP A 123 -4.76 4.03 2.03
CA ASP A 123 -4.42 4.81 3.22
C ASP A 123 -2.89 4.90 3.45
N GLY A 124 -2.13 3.96 2.87
CA GLY A 124 -0.67 3.94 2.85
C GLY A 124 -0.02 4.67 1.67
N VAL A 125 -0.80 5.28 0.77
CA VAL A 125 -0.25 6.02 -0.40
C VAL A 125 0.68 7.13 0.05
N LEU A 126 1.86 7.17 -0.55
CA LEU A 126 2.89 8.17 -0.32
C LEU A 126 2.69 9.33 -1.30
N ASN A 127 2.84 10.57 -0.83
CA ASN A 127 2.60 11.77 -1.63
C ASN A 127 3.63 12.90 -1.41
N PRO A 128 4.95 12.64 -1.54
CA PRO A 128 5.95 13.69 -1.48
C PRO A 128 5.90 14.59 -2.73
N GLY A 129 5.91 15.91 -2.53
CA GLY A 129 5.90 16.89 -3.62
C GLY A 129 4.68 16.80 -4.54
N GLY A 130 3.56 16.22 -4.07
CA GLY A 130 2.35 16.02 -4.85
C GLY A 130 2.37 14.82 -5.81
N ILE A 131 3.38 13.94 -5.72
CA ILE A 131 3.50 12.74 -6.55
C ILE A 131 3.01 11.53 -5.76
N ARG A 132 1.93 10.90 -6.22
CA ARG A 132 1.33 9.74 -5.57
C ARG A 132 1.92 8.43 -6.08
N PHE A 133 2.42 7.61 -5.16
CA PHE A 133 2.87 6.25 -5.47
C PHE A 133 2.60 5.32 -4.28
N GLY A 134 2.57 4.02 -4.57
CA GLY A 134 2.29 3.00 -3.58
C GLY A 134 3.55 2.51 -2.88
N THR A 135 3.40 2.03 -1.65
CA THR A 135 4.53 1.46 -0.89
C THR A 135 5.08 0.18 -1.54
N ALA A 136 4.23 -0.58 -2.24
CA ALA A 136 4.65 -1.82 -2.92
C ALA A 136 5.70 -1.57 -4.02
N GLU A 137 5.73 -0.37 -4.61
CA GLU A 137 6.76 -0.01 -5.59
C GLU A 137 8.14 0.06 -4.93
N ILE A 138 8.24 0.65 -3.74
CA ILE A 138 9.48 0.68 -2.95
C ILE A 138 9.83 -0.74 -2.49
N TYR A 139 8.85 -1.48 -1.95
CA TYR A 139 9.09 -2.83 -1.44
C TYR A 139 9.60 -3.77 -2.52
N GLY A 140 9.03 -3.71 -3.73
CA GLY A 140 9.50 -4.50 -4.87
C GLY A 140 10.98 -4.26 -5.19
N VAL A 141 11.50 -3.04 -4.99
CA VAL A 141 12.94 -2.77 -5.14
C VAL A 141 13.74 -3.34 -3.96
N VAL A 142 13.26 -3.12 -2.73
CA VAL A 142 13.94 -3.56 -1.50
C VAL A 142 14.02 -5.09 -1.39
N ASP A 143 13.04 -5.82 -1.90
CA ASP A 143 12.98 -7.29 -1.90
C ASP A 143 14.15 -7.93 -2.68
N HIS A 144 14.85 -7.18 -3.53
CA HIS A 144 16.03 -7.65 -4.24
C HIS A 144 17.31 -7.66 -3.38
N PHE A 145 17.23 -7.23 -2.12
CA PHE A 145 18.36 -7.14 -1.19
C PHE A 145 18.25 -8.23 -0.11
N PRO A 146 18.93 -9.38 -0.24
CA PRO A 146 18.84 -10.47 0.74
C PRO A 146 19.27 -10.11 2.17
N GLN A 147 20.03 -9.02 2.32
CA GLN A 147 20.48 -8.51 3.62
C GLN A 147 19.37 -7.75 4.37
N VAL A 148 18.33 -7.31 3.66
CA VAL A 148 17.14 -6.69 4.26
C VAL A 148 16.15 -7.80 4.60
N GLU A 149 15.89 -7.97 5.90
CA GLU A 149 14.98 -9.01 6.40
C GLU A 149 13.52 -8.58 6.26
N ASP A 150 13.24 -7.29 6.49
CA ASP A 150 11.90 -6.71 6.40
C ASP A 150 12.00 -5.17 6.25
N CYS A 151 10.96 -4.54 5.72
CA CYS A 151 10.92 -3.09 5.57
C CYS A 151 9.52 -2.50 5.71
N ILE A 152 9.46 -1.21 6.05
CA ILE A 152 8.21 -0.46 6.05
C ILE A 152 8.43 1.00 5.62
N ALA A 153 7.62 1.46 4.66
CA ALA A 153 7.65 2.82 4.16
C ALA A 153 6.43 3.58 4.63
N VAL A 154 6.63 4.79 5.16
CA VAL A 154 5.53 5.65 5.61
C VAL A 154 5.76 7.10 5.20
N GLY A 155 4.67 7.78 4.92
CA GLY A 155 4.65 9.22 4.74
C GLY A 155 4.59 9.93 6.08
N GLN A 156 5.48 10.89 6.30
CA GLN A 156 5.51 11.76 7.47
C GLN A 156 5.16 13.19 7.05
N ARG A 157 4.04 13.70 7.55
CA ARG A 157 3.64 15.10 7.42
C ARG A 157 3.37 15.68 8.79
N ARG A 158 4.13 16.70 9.20
CA ARG A 158 3.95 17.32 10.51
C ARG A 158 2.93 18.45 10.49
N PRO A 159 2.33 18.80 11.64
CA PRO A 159 1.49 19.97 11.75
C PRO A 159 2.25 21.23 11.29
N GLY A 160 1.69 21.95 10.32
CA GLY A 160 2.29 23.16 9.75
C GLY A 160 3.17 22.93 8.51
N GLU A 161 3.45 21.68 8.14
CA GLU A 161 4.14 21.36 6.88
C GLU A 161 3.14 21.18 5.74
N SER A 162 3.44 21.78 4.59
CA SER A 162 2.62 21.64 3.38
C SER A 162 2.87 20.33 2.63
N ASP A 163 4.02 19.71 2.86
CA ASP A 163 4.47 18.53 2.13
C ASP A 163 4.66 17.31 3.04
N GLU A 164 4.58 16.12 2.46
CA GLU A 164 4.89 14.86 3.12
C GLU A 164 6.32 14.43 2.74
N GLN A 165 7.10 13.92 3.69
CA GLN A 165 8.37 13.25 3.39
C GLN A 165 8.24 11.75 3.60
N VAL A 166 8.95 10.96 2.81
CA VAL A 166 8.91 9.49 2.91
C VAL A 166 10.03 9.01 3.82
N LEU A 167 9.67 8.20 4.82
CA LEU A 167 10.60 7.46 5.67
C LEU A 167 10.53 5.99 5.29
N LEU A 168 11.68 5.39 4.97
CA LEU A 168 11.83 3.96 4.76
C LEU A 168 12.61 3.37 5.92
N PHE A 169 12.02 2.43 6.63
CA PHE A 169 12.66 1.70 7.72
C PHE A 169 13.06 0.31 7.22
N LEU A 170 14.29 -0.09 7.49
CA LEU A 170 14.85 -1.38 7.13
C LEU A 170 15.26 -2.13 8.40
N LYS A 171 14.84 -3.39 8.49
CA LYS A 171 15.41 -4.39 9.39
C LYS A 171 16.45 -5.17 8.58
N THR A 172 17.70 -5.18 9.04
CA THR A 172 18.80 -5.79 8.28
C THR A 172 19.55 -6.82 9.10
N SER A 173 19.99 -7.90 8.46
CA SER A 173 20.84 -8.94 9.07
C SER A 173 22.32 -8.53 9.15
N THR A 174 22.72 -7.48 8.44
CA THR A 174 24.10 -6.97 8.38
C THR A 174 24.34 -5.82 9.36
N SER A 175 25.58 -5.70 9.82
CA SER A 175 26.03 -4.55 10.63
C SER A 175 26.41 -3.34 9.77
N ASP A 176 26.65 -3.50 8.47
CA ASP A 176 26.96 -2.38 7.56
C ASP A 176 25.69 -1.77 6.96
N PHE A 177 24.93 -1.08 7.81
CA PHE A 177 23.71 -0.41 7.39
C PHE A 177 23.95 0.71 6.38
N ASN A 178 25.08 1.43 6.46
CA ASN A 178 25.36 2.55 5.56
C ASN A 178 25.52 2.06 4.12
N GLN A 179 26.24 0.95 3.92
CA GLN A 179 26.38 0.34 2.60
C GLN A 179 25.02 -0.07 2.02
N ILE A 180 24.19 -0.76 2.81
CA ILE A 180 22.84 -1.18 2.38
C ILE A 180 21.96 0.03 2.07
N ARG A 181 21.99 1.05 2.92
CA ARG A 181 21.24 2.30 2.71
C ARG A 181 21.57 2.92 1.36
N ASP A 182 22.85 3.07 1.03
CA ASP A 182 23.29 3.71 -0.20
C ASP A 182 22.93 2.88 -1.44
N GLN A 183 23.04 1.54 -1.34
CA GLN A 183 22.64 0.63 -2.42
C GLN A 183 21.12 0.65 -2.66
N VAL A 184 20.31 0.60 -1.60
CA VAL A 184 18.85 0.69 -1.70
C VAL A 184 18.43 2.03 -2.29
N GLN A 185 19.07 3.13 -1.85
CA GLN A 185 18.79 4.46 -2.39
C GLN A 185 19.07 4.53 -3.91
N GLU A 186 20.19 3.97 -4.36
CA GLU A 186 20.53 3.96 -5.79
C GLU A 186 19.58 3.07 -6.58
N ALA A 187 19.27 1.87 -6.10
CA ALA A 187 18.34 0.98 -6.77
C ALA A 187 16.93 1.59 -6.92
N ILE A 188 16.42 2.27 -5.90
CA ILE A 188 15.12 2.99 -5.98
C ILE A 188 15.18 4.10 -7.04
N ARG A 189 16.30 4.82 -7.12
CA ARG A 189 16.50 5.89 -8.11
C ARG A 189 16.53 5.34 -9.53
N GLU A 190 17.25 4.24 -9.76
CA GLU A 190 17.45 3.63 -11.08
C GLU A 190 16.21 2.88 -11.59
N GLN A 191 15.57 2.08 -10.73
CA GLN A 191 14.46 1.21 -11.12
C GLN A 191 13.10 1.93 -11.14
N LEU A 192 12.92 2.95 -10.30
CA LEU A 192 11.70 3.75 -10.24
C LEU A 192 11.97 5.16 -10.76
N SER A 193 12.25 6.11 -9.87
CA SER A 193 12.68 7.45 -10.25
C SER A 193 13.26 8.21 -9.05
N PRO A 194 13.98 9.33 -9.27
CA PRO A 194 14.47 10.19 -8.19
C PRO A 194 13.40 10.71 -7.22
N ARG A 195 12.12 10.68 -7.63
CA ARG A 195 10.97 11.09 -6.82
C ARG A 195 10.49 10.00 -5.85
N HIS A 196 10.83 8.73 -6.10
CA HIS A 196 10.51 7.62 -5.21
C HIS A 196 11.53 7.46 -4.07
N VAL A 197 12.69 8.12 -4.19
CA VAL A 197 13.77 8.03 -3.20
C VAL A 197 13.28 8.60 -1.86
N PRO A 198 13.25 7.78 -0.78
CA PRO A 198 12.87 8.25 0.54
C PRO A 198 13.74 9.41 1.03
N ALA A 199 13.17 10.32 1.79
CA ALA A 199 13.92 11.40 2.43
C ALA A 199 14.89 10.85 3.49
N HIS A 200 14.47 9.81 4.19
CA HIS A 200 15.28 9.10 5.18
C HIS A 200 15.13 7.60 4.99
N ILE A 201 16.27 6.89 4.95
CA ILE A 201 16.34 5.42 5.01
C ILE A 201 17.02 5.06 6.35
N LEU A 202 16.30 4.36 7.21
CA LEU A 202 16.59 4.25 8.64
C LEU A 202 16.65 2.79 9.08
N HIS A 203 17.59 2.46 9.95
CA HIS A 203 17.69 1.13 10.55
C HIS A 203 16.74 1.01 11.76
N VAL A 204 16.06 -0.13 11.86
CA VAL A 204 15.24 -0.50 13.02
C VAL A 204 15.49 -1.96 13.41
N ASN A 205 15.27 -2.29 14.67
CA ASN A 205 15.47 -3.66 15.16
C ASN A 205 14.36 -4.61 14.71
N ASP A 206 13.14 -4.07 14.53
CA ASP A 206 11.99 -4.88 14.13
C ASP A 206 10.91 -4.05 13.43
N ILE A 207 10.11 -4.71 12.59
CA ILE A 207 8.99 -4.11 11.85
C ILE A 207 7.66 -4.53 12.51
N PRO A 208 6.76 -3.57 12.85
CA PRO A 208 5.50 -3.91 13.48
C PRO A 208 4.55 -4.63 12.52
N CYS A 209 4.05 -5.78 12.96
CA CYS A 209 3.15 -6.61 12.19
C CYS A 209 1.93 -7.06 13.00
N THR A 210 0.88 -7.48 12.30
CA THR A 210 -0.29 -8.14 12.90
C THR A 210 0.03 -9.58 13.27
N SER A 211 -0.86 -10.24 14.02
CA SER A 211 -0.76 -11.69 14.29
C SER A 211 -0.69 -12.57 13.02
N ASN A 212 -1.13 -12.04 11.88
CA ASN A 212 -1.09 -12.72 10.58
C ASN A 212 0.12 -12.32 9.72
N GLY A 213 1.09 -11.60 10.29
CA GLY A 213 2.33 -11.20 9.63
C GLY A 213 2.20 -10.00 8.67
N LYS A 214 1.03 -9.35 8.59
CA LYS A 214 0.87 -8.13 7.78
C LYS A 214 1.53 -6.94 8.46
N THR A 215 2.34 -6.17 7.74
CA THR A 215 2.87 -4.87 8.16
C THR A 215 1.75 -3.91 8.53
N ILE A 216 2.03 -2.98 9.45
CA ILE A 216 1.04 -2.01 9.95
C ILE A 216 1.56 -0.58 9.73
N GLU A 217 1.52 -0.10 8.48
CA GLU A 217 2.01 1.22 8.09
C GLU A 217 1.32 2.34 8.88
N MET A 218 0.01 2.21 9.13
CA MET A 218 -0.78 3.25 9.77
C MET A 218 -0.38 3.53 11.22
N VAL A 219 0.06 2.51 11.96
CA VAL A 219 0.54 2.69 13.35
C VAL A 219 1.88 3.42 13.35
N VAL A 220 2.81 3.02 12.46
CA VAL A 220 4.10 3.69 12.31
C VAL A 220 3.91 5.13 11.85
N LYS A 221 3.06 5.37 10.84
CA LYS A 221 2.70 6.70 10.35
C LYS A 221 2.16 7.58 11.47
N ALA A 222 1.25 7.06 12.31
CA ALA A 222 0.72 7.80 13.44
C ALA A 222 1.81 8.20 14.45
N ILE A 223 2.74 7.30 14.76
CA ILE A 223 3.86 7.57 15.68
C ILE A 223 4.78 8.66 15.13
N VAL A 224 5.25 8.52 13.89
CA VAL A 224 6.21 9.47 13.31
C VAL A 224 5.58 10.83 13.02
N CYS A 225 4.25 10.91 12.86
CA CYS A 225 3.51 12.17 12.72
C CYS A 225 3.06 12.78 14.06
N LYS A 226 3.35 12.13 15.21
CA LYS A 226 2.85 12.53 16.53
C LYS A 226 1.32 12.62 16.63
N SER A 227 0.63 11.77 15.88
CA SER A 227 -0.83 11.65 15.85
C SER A 227 -1.32 10.58 16.83
N LYS A 228 -2.64 10.56 17.09
CA LYS A 228 -3.25 9.52 17.93
C LYS A 228 -3.08 8.16 17.26
N VAL A 229 -2.38 7.24 17.94
CA VAL A 229 -2.27 5.85 17.50
C VAL A 229 -3.59 5.13 17.78
N ALA A 230 -4.22 4.59 16.74
CA ALA A 230 -5.38 3.73 16.89
C ALA A 230 -4.93 2.26 16.91
N ASN A 231 -5.60 1.44 17.73
CA ASN A 231 -5.57 -0.02 17.63
C ASN A 231 -4.18 -0.68 17.86
N ILE A 232 -3.50 -0.32 18.94
CA ILE A 232 -2.22 -0.95 19.34
C ILE A 232 -2.42 -2.44 19.69
N ASP A 233 -3.61 -2.82 20.16
CA ASP A 233 -3.91 -4.18 20.62
C ASP A 233 -3.80 -5.25 19.51
N SER A 234 -3.86 -4.86 18.24
CA SER A 234 -3.69 -5.78 17.10
C SER A 234 -2.24 -5.99 16.65
N VAL A 235 -1.29 -5.28 17.26
CA VAL A 235 0.14 -5.39 16.94
C VAL A 235 0.73 -6.59 17.68
N ALA A 236 1.38 -7.49 16.97
CA ALA A 236 1.94 -8.73 17.54
C ALA A 236 3.21 -8.47 18.37
N ASN A 237 4.01 -7.49 17.96
CA ASN A 237 5.28 -7.07 18.55
C ASN A 237 5.24 -5.58 18.99
N PRO A 238 4.33 -5.19 19.91
CA PRO A 238 4.09 -3.78 20.25
C PRO A 238 5.31 -3.07 20.86
N GLU A 239 6.26 -3.79 21.43
CA GLU A 239 7.50 -3.26 22.00
C GLU A 239 8.38 -2.54 20.97
N CYS A 240 8.36 -2.97 19.69
CA CYS A 240 9.16 -2.33 18.64
C CYS A 240 8.72 -0.88 18.39
N LEU A 241 7.45 -0.54 18.67
CA LEU A 241 6.88 0.79 18.44
C LEU A 241 7.59 1.89 19.25
N ALA A 242 8.23 1.54 20.36
CA ALA A 242 8.99 2.50 21.16
C ALA A 242 10.18 3.09 20.39
N GLU A 243 10.82 2.29 19.52
CA GLU A 243 11.94 2.74 18.70
C GLU A 243 11.53 3.81 17.70
N TYR A 244 10.35 3.65 17.08
CA TYR A 244 9.85 4.56 16.05
C TYR A 244 9.64 6.00 16.54
N LYS A 245 9.41 6.19 17.85
CA LYS A 245 9.25 7.52 18.46
C LYS A 245 10.49 8.40 18.28
N LYS A 246 11.68 7.81 18.14
CA LYS A 246 12.95 8.54 17.95
C LYS A 246 12.98 9.29 16.61
N PHE A 247 12.20 8.85 15.62
CA PHE A 247 12.18 9.41 14.28
C PHE A 247 11.09 10.46 14.06
N ALA A 248 10.26 10.72 15.08
CA ALA A 248 9.18 11.70 14.99
C ALA A 248 9.70 13.15 14.84
N ASP A 249 10.97 13.40 15.18
CA ASP A 249 11.62 14.70 15.16
C ASP A 249 12.70 14.85 14.07
N LEU A 250 12.71 13.95 13.07
CA LEU A 250 13.64 14.07 11.93
C LEU A 250 13.47 15.41 11.19
N PRO A 251 14.56 15.99 10.66
CA PRO A 251 14.47 17.22 9.89
C PRO A 251 13.65 17.00 8.61
N SER A 252 12.93 18.04 8.18
CA SER A 252 12.23 17.99 6.89
C SER A 252 13.26 18.13 5.77
N SER A 253 13.19 17.27 4.76
CA SER A 253 14.03 17.39 3.56
C SER A 253 13.73 18.64 2.71
N SER A 254 12.68 19.40 3.04
CA SER A 254 12.23 20.60 2.30
C SER A 254 13.18 21.81 2.37
N GLY A 255 14.31 21.71 3.07
CA GLY A 255 15.33 22.76 3.18
C GLY A 255 16.49 22.68 2.17
N GLU A 256 16.73 21.53 1.54
CA GLU A 256 17.74 21.42 0.48
C GLU A 256 17.05 21.33 -0.86
N ALA A 257 16.82 22.51 -1.45
CA ALA A 257 16.48 22.62 -2.85
C ALA A 257 17.54 21.85 -3.67
N LYS A 258 17.13 20.69 -4.19
CA LYS A 258 17.84 19.96 -5.23
C LYS A 258 17.98 20.89 -6.44
N LEU A 259 19.13 21.54 -6.55
CA LEU A 259 19.66 22.12 -7.80
C LEU A 259 20.22 20.98 -8.66
#